data_AF-A0A956FLV2-F1
#
_entry.id   AF-A0A956FLV2-F1
#
_cell.length_a   1.000
_cell.length_b   1.000
_cell.length_c   1.000
_cell.angle_alpha   90.00
_cell.angle_beta   90.00
_cell.angle_gamma   90.00
#
_symmetry.space_group_name_H-M   'P 1'
#
loop_
_entity.id
_entity.type
_entity.pdbx_description
1 polymer ?
#
loop_
_entity_poly.entity_id
_entity_poly.type
_entity_poly.pdbx_seq_one_letter_code
_entity_poly.pdbx_strand_id
1 'polypeptide(L)'
;GSVWAQGDALYYALNMDHFYRFEVYTQQISATFSTTIFKWMTYVTHWWEMCFAAAALGMILKFGLEHRDEDWYRDMERRRWRVWLGRLALVGAYVLLYRITVEAYPYCIDIGKSPDQAKVAARVAAGLGAIHVVYLVYIPLAIAAWFGLRRWPIRLWRERKVGRVTIPSVRLDQAWIHRWFLGRRTWLGLGFCFHGILILFMNIGMFPFIMLMTYAAWVRGEEFAAAGRWLLRQLRKVGALAWMAPPRADPLMDAAQPESTVPLRGSRLPDAFVLLSGAIGVGLVAYRASAESLDKELLEDYVYYWIGATFMVAAVFRFVGRRGASIELWRGGPALAYGTLGRTLALAAVLWHSGSVAMTLFPSYPVFKWRGQARAIFTKYTSRTQTSQSWRMFAPNPPRANSFMKTVVVEPDGDRWDLRNNSYTYRPFPWIWNDRMRKMHRRMIGKGKWYLKYWTAYHCREWLLERGVYPTKIDVYKIVTRIPSPEQVAKRGWYKPRELPAKETLVETHRCPAEGLPLYMKERYGLAITEEDLKREEDEAERQERSYENRRKAWDRRRDFGGPGPKTPSVPGTIARKVKMKLPREARRGG
;
A
#
# COMPACT_ATOMS: atom_id res chain seq x y z
N GLY A 1 -16.37 -10.84 1.39
CA GLY A 1 -16.26 -12.31 1.24
C GLY A 1 -17.13 -12.99 2.28
N SER A 2 -17.60 -14.21 2.03
CA SER A 2 -18.61 -14.84 2.90
C SER A 2 -18.13 -15.07 4.34
N VAL A 3 -16.84 -15.31 4.57
CA VAL A 3 -16.30 -15.58 5.92
C VAL A 3 -16.31 -14.31 6.77
N TRP A 4 -16.00 -13.16 6.19
CA TRP A 4 -16.13 -11.85 6.84
C TRP A 4 -17.59 -11.53 7.17
N ALA A 5 -18.50 -11.80 6.23
CA ALA A 5 -19.93 -11.57 6.44
C ALA A 5 -20.52 -12.48 7.54
N GLN A 6 -19.94 -13.65 7.77
CA GLN A 6 -20.32 -14.58 8.83
C GLN A 6 -19.67 -14.27 10.20
N GLY A 7 -18.67 -13.39 10.24
CA GLY A 7 -17.90 -13.08 11.44
C GLY A 7 -16.77 -14.08 11.73
N ASP A 8 -16.46 -15.00 10.82
CA ASP A 8 -15.54 -16.12 11.12
C ASP A 8 -14.08 -15.82 10.72
N ALA A 9 -13.81 -14.62 10.24
CA ALA A 9 -12.50 -14.31 9.64
C ALA A 9 -11.37 -14.38 10.68
N LEU A 10 -11.58 -13.81 11.87
CA LEU A 10 -10.60 -13.89 12.95
C LEU A 10 -10.38 -15.34 13.41
N TYR A 11 -11.46 -16.12 13.52
CA TYR A 11 -11.36 -17.53 13.87
C TYR A 11 -10.45 -18.29 12.90
N TYR A 12 -10.73 -18.23 11.59
CA TYR A 12 -9.89 -18.91 10.62
C TYR A 12 -8.48 -18.33 10.56
N ALA A 13 -8.30 -17.04 10.80
CA ALA A 13 -6.98 -16.42 10.85
C ALA A 13 -6.13 -16.94 12.01
N LEU A 14 -6.72 -17.06 13.21
CA LEU A 14 -6.07 -17.60 14.40
C LEU A 14 -5.85 -19.12 14.31
N ASN A 15 -6.63 -19.84 13.51
CA ASN A 15 -6.51 -21.29 13.36
C ASN A 15 -5.67 -21.72 12.14
N MET A 16 -4.97 -20.76 11.51
CA MET A 16 -3.94 -21.08 10.52
C MET A 16 -2.65 -21.52 11.22
N ASP A 17 -2.17 -22.73 10.91
CA ASP A 17 -1.02 -23.42 11.54
C ASP A 17 0.30 -22.66 11.46
N HIS A 18 0.36 -21.68 10.58
CA HIS A 18 1.53 -20.85 10.39
C HIS A 18 1.43 -19.46 11.00
N PHE A 19 0.26 -19.12 11.54
CA PHE A 19 0.03 -17.85 12.20
C PHE A 19 -0.09 -18.02 13.70
N TYR A 20 -0.70 -19.06 14.27
CA TYR A 20 -0.77 -19.09 15.74
C TYR A 20 0.59 -19.32 16.40
N ARG A 21 0.89 -18.50 17.42
CA ARG A 21 2.13 -18.60 18.20
C ARG A 21 2.09 -19.73 19.21
N PHE A 22 0.92 -20.00 19.80
CA PHE A 22 0.73 -20.99 20.85
C PHE A 22 -0.36 -21.99 20.44
N GLU A 23 0.02 -23.21 20.02
CA GLU A 23 -0.94 -24.20 19.46
C GLU A 23 -2.12 -24.47 20.39
N VAL A 24 -1.84 -25.05 21.57
CA VAL A 24 -2.89 -25.49 22.51
C VAL A 24 -3.76 -24.33 22.99
N TYR A 25 -3.13 -23.24 23.45
CA TYR A 25 -3.87 -22.08 23.96
C TYR A 25 -4.73 -21.41 22.89
N THR A 26 -4.26 -21.33 21.65
CA THR A 26 -5.07 -20.75 20.56
C THR A 26 -6.31 -21.60 20.27
N GLN A 27 -6.18 -22.93 20.35
CA GLN A 27 -7.32 -23.83 20.18
C GLN A 27 -8.32 -23.73 21.34
N GLN A 28 -7.86 -23.63 22.58
CA GLN A 28 -8.72 -23.42 23.75
C GLN A 28 -9.50 -22.10 23.67
N ILE A 29 -8.81 -20.99 23.39
CA ILE A 29 -9.44 -19.67 23.22
C ILE A 29 -10.44 -19.72 22.04
N SER A 30 -10.09 -20.38 20.94
CA SER A 30 -10.99 -20.55 19.80
C SER A 30 -12.24 -21.34 20.18
N ALA A 31 -12.13 -22.42 20.97
CA ALA A 31 -13.29 -23.18 21.41
C ALA A 31 -14.26 -22.35 22.25
N THR A 32 -13.73 -21.50 23.13
CA THR A 32 -14.55 -20.67 24.03
C THR A 32 -15.18 -19.47 23.31
N PHE A 33 -14.44 -18.83 22.40
CA PHE A 33 -14.79 -17.49 21.92
C PHE A 33 -15.10 -17.40 20.42
N SER A 34 -14.98 -18.49 19.66
CA SER A 34 -15.13 -18.47 18.18
C SER A 34 -16.49 -18.01 17.69
N THR A 35 -17.57 -18.40 18.36
CA THR A 35 -18.95 -18.06 17.95
C THR A 35 -19.47 -16.76 18.56
N THR A 36 -18.69 -16.11 19.44
CA THR A 36 -19.09 -14.90 20.17
C THR A 36 -18.09 -13.77 19.95
N ILE A 37 -17.06 -13.67 20.78
CA ILE A 37 -16.09 -12.56 20.77
C ILE A 37 -15.37 -12.49 19.43
N PHE A 38 -15.00 -13.62 18.83
CA PHE A 38 -14.31 -13.61 17.53
C PHE A 38 -15.21 -13.11 16.40
N LYS A 39 -16.51 -13.39 16.45
CA LYS A 39 -17.49 -12.82 15.51
C LYS A 39 -17.58 -11.31 15.66
N TRP A 40 -17.75 -10.83 16.89
CA TRP A 40 -17.74 -9.40 17.20
C TRP A 40 -16.46 -8.71 16.76
N MET A 41 -15.30 -9.28 17.08
CA MET A 41 -14.01 -8.73 16.68
C MET A 41 -13.83 -8.72 15.16
N THR A 42 -14.31 -9.74 14.45
CA THR A 42 -14.28 -9.75 12.98
C THR A 42 -15.08 -8.59 12.40
N TYR A 43 -16.29 -8.34 12.91
CA TYR A 43 -17.09 -7.19 12.46
C TYR A 43 -16.46 -5.85 12.86
N VAL A 44 -15.94 -5.75 14.08
CA VAL A 44 -15.23 -4.54 14.54
C VAL A 44 -14.04 -4.26 13.63
N THR A 45 -13.20 -5.25 13.33
CA THR A 45 -12.06 -5.08 12.41
C THR A 45 -12.54 -4.68 11.02
N HIS A 46 -13.57 -5.33 10.49
CA HIS A 46 -14.10 -5.02 9.16
C HIS A 46 -14.56 -3.57 9.04
N TRP A 47 -15.40 -3.12 9.97
CA TRP A 47 -15.90 -1.75 9.99
C TRP A 47 -14.80 -0.75 10.37
N TRP A 48 -13.87 -1.14 11.23
CA TRP A 48 -12.71 -0.34 11.57
C TRP A 48 -11.87 -0.03 10.32
N GLU A 49 -11.57 -1.04 9.50
CA GLU A 49 -10.81 -0.85 8.25
C GLU A 49 -11.59 0.02 7.25
N MET A 50 -12.88 -0.26 7.04
CA MET A 50 -13.71 0.48 6.09
C MET A 50 -13.88 1.96 6.46
N CYS A 51 -14.03 2.23 7.76
CA CYS A 51 -14.32 3.57 8.26
C CYS A 51 -13.07 4.31 8.74
N PHE A 52 -11.86 3.72 8.67
CA PHE A 52 -10.63 4.36 9.13
C PHE A 52 -10.36 5.71 8.46
N ALA A 53 -10.83 5.91 7.21
CA ALA A 53 -10.74 7.19 6.52
C ALA A 53 -11.45 8.35 7.27
N ALA A 54 -12.42 8.05 8.14
CA ALA A 54 -13.05 9.04 9.02
C ALA A 54 -12.03 9.68 9.97
N ALA A 55 -10.99 8.93 10.39
CA ALA A 55 -9.88 9.47 11.17
C ALA A 55 -9.15 10.60 10.40
N ALA A 56 -8.89 10.37 9.11
CA ALA A 56 -8.22 11.34 8.25
C ALA A 56 -9.09 12.59 8.03
N LEU A 57 -10.40 12.40 7.83
CA LEU A 57 -11.36 13.50 7.77
C LEU A 57 -11.35 14.32 9.07
N GLY A 58 -11.34 13.65 10.24
CA GLY A 58 -11.25 14.36 11.51
C GLY A 58 -9.96 15.14 11.69
N MET A 59 -8.82 14.64 11.20
CA MET A 59 -7.56 15.41 11.20
C MET A 59 -7.67 16.70 10.37
N ILE A 60 -8.36 16.65 9.23
CA ILE A 60 -8.63 17.86 8.41
C ILE A 60 -9.55 18.82 9.17
N LEU A 61 -10.65 18.32 9.74
CA LEU A 61 -11.62 19.13 10.49
C LEU A 61 -11.03 19.72 11.78
N LYS A 62 -10.12 18.99 12.42
CA LYS A 62 -9.41 19.40 13.62
C LYS A 62 -8.70 20.74 13.43
N PHE A 63 -8.08 20.94 12.27
CA PHE A 63 -7.40 22.19 11.95
C PHE A 63 -8.33 23.40 12.08
N GLY A 64 -9.55 23.30 11.54
CA GLY A 64 -10.55 24.35 11.70
C GLY A 64 -11.06 24.49 13.13
N LEU A 65 -11.24 23.38 13.86
CA LEU A 65 -11.70 23.42 15.25
C LEU A 65 -10.70 24.07 16.20
N GLU A 66 -9.41 23.83 16.03
CA GLU A 66 -8.35 24.36 16.89
C GLU A 66 -8.05 25.83 16.60
N HIS A 67 -8.13 26.27 15.35
CA HIS A 67 -7.62 27.59 14.95
C HIS A 67 -8.69 28.61 14.58
N ARG A 68 -9.98 28.25 14.56
CA ARG A 68 -11.06 29.16 14.12
C ARG A 68 -11.16 30.49 14.87
N ASP A 69 -10.67 30.52 16.10
CA ASP A 69 -10.73 31.69 16.96
C ASP A 69 -9.48 32.57 16.85
N GLU A 70 -8.45 32.09 16.14
CA GLU A 70 -7.22 32.82 15.86
C GLU A 70 -7.42 33.90 14.79
N ASP A 71 -6.76 35.04 14.97
CA ASP A 71 -6.92 36.20 14.09
C ASP A 71 -6.51 35.92 12.64
N TRP A 72 -5.43 35.16 12.44
CA TRP A 72 -4.96 34.79 11.11
C TRP A 72 -5.95 33.86 10.38
N TYR A 73 -6.65 32.99 11.12
CA TYR A 73 -7.66 32.10 10.54
C TYR A 73 -8.88 32.91 10.11
N ARG A 74 -9.29 33.87 10.94
CA ARG A 74 -10.36 34.81 10.62
C ARG A 74 -10.00 35.69 9.42
N ASP A 75 -8.75 36.16 9.29
CA ASP A 75 -8.29 36.88 8.08
C ASP A 75 -8.37 36.01 6.82
N MET A 76 -7.98 34.74 6.92
CA MET A 76 -8.12 33.79 5.82
C MET A 76 -9.60 33.63 5.41
N GLU A 77 -10.52 33.49 6.37
CA GLU A 77 -11.95 33.37 6.09
C GLU A 77 -12.57 34.65 5.48
N ARG A 78 -12.03 35.84 5.82
CA ARG A 78 -12.46 37.12 5.23
C ARG A 78 -12.20 37.18 3.72
N ARG A 79 -11.21 36.45 3.19
CA ARG A 79 -10.93 36.35 1.76
C ARG A 79 -11.93 35.43 1.06
N ARG A 80 -13.18 35.90 0.97
CA ARG A 80 -14.35 35.11 0.53
C ARG A 80 -14.13 34.36 -0.79
N TRP A 81 -13.45 34.95 -1.76
CA TRP A 81 -13.20 34.29 -3.05
C TRP A 81 -12.36 33.01 -2.91
N ARG A 82 -11.35 32.98 -2.03
CA ARG A 82 -10.54 31.78 -1.77
C ARG A 82 -11.37 30.69 -1.12
N VAL A 83 -12.20 31.07 -0.16
CA VAL A 83 -13.11 30.16 0.54
C VAL A 83 -14.12 29.56 -0.43
N TRP A 84 -14.73 30.39 -1.28
CA TRP A 84 -15.71 29.93 -2.26
C TRP A 84 -15.08 29.09 -3.37
N LEU A 85 -13.88 29.45 -3.85
CA LEU A 85 -13.13 28.61 -4.79
C LEU A 85 -12.85 27.22 -4.19
N GLY A 86 -12.41 27.16 -2.93
CA GLY A 86 -12.21 25.90 -2.22
C GLY A 86 -13.51 25.09 -2.06
N ARG A 87 -14.62 25.75 -1.70
CA ARG A 87 -15.94 25.10 -1.60
C ARG A 87 -16.42 24.56 -2.94
N LEU A 88 -16.29 25.32 -4.02
CA LEU A 88 -16.64 24.89 -5.38
C LEU A 88 -15.78 23.70 -5.81
N ALA A 89 -14.48 23.73 -5.53
CA ALA A 89 -13.60 22.60 -5.79
C ALA A 89 -14.01 21.34 -5.00
N LEU A 90 -14.40 21.49 -3.73
CA LEU A 90 -14.91 20.39 -2.91
C LEU A 90 -16.24 19.83 -3.46
N VAL A 91 -17.18 20.69 -3.87
CA VAL A 91 -18.43 20.27 -4.50
C VAL A 91 -18.15 19.56 -5.83
N GLY A 92 -17.23 20.07 -6.65
CA GLY A 92 -16.80 19.42 -7.88
C GLY A 92 -16.19 18.03 -7.63
N ALA A 93 -15.29 17.92 -6.65
CA ALA A 93 -14.71 16.64 -6.24
C ALA A 93 -15.77 15.67 -5.70
N TYR A 94 -16.77 16.17 -4.96
CA TYR A 94 -17.89 15.40 -4.45
C TYR A 94 -18.76 14.82 -5.57
N VAL A 95 -19.14 15.66 -6.54
CA VAL A 95 -19.93 15.24 -7.71
C VAL A 95 -19.15 14.26 -8.58
N LEU A 96 -17.84 14.50 -8.75
CA LEU A 96 -16.96 13.58 -9.49
C LEU A 96 -16.89 12.21 -8.80
N LEU A 97 -16.71 12.17 -7.48
CA LEU A 97 -16.67 10.93 -6.72
C LEU A 97 -18.00 10.17 -6.78
N TYR A 98 -19.12 10.89 -6.66
CA TYR A 98 -20.45 10.34 -6.88
C TYR A 98 -20.56 9.70 -8.27
N ARG A 99 -20.17 10.42 -9.33
CA ARG A 99 -20.22 9.93 -10.71
C ARG A 99 -19.37 8.68 -10.92
N ILE A 100 -18.12 8.70 -10.43
CA ILE A 100 -17.22 7.54 -10.49
C ILE A 100 -17.86 6.34 -9.79
N THR A 101 -18.46 6.54 -8.62
CA THR A 101 -19.08 5.46 -7.84
C THR A 101 -20.26 4.85 -8.59
N VAL A 102 -21.13 5.68 -9.17
CA VAL A 102 -22.28 5.24 -9.97
C VAL A 102 -21.84 4.47 -11.21
N GLU A 103 -20.83 4.95 -11.94
CA GLU A 103 -20.32 4.27 -13.14
C GLU A 103 -19.57 2.97 -12.81
N ALA A 104 -18.85 2.92 -11.69
CA ALA A 104 -18.08 1.76 -11.28
C ALA A 104 -18.98 0.65 -10.71
N TYR A 105 -20.05 0.99 -10.00
CA TYR A 105 -20.83 0.05 -9.20
C TYR A 105 -21.36 -1.18 -9.97
N PRO A 106 -21.92 -1.07 -11.19
CA PRO A 106 -22.38 -2.23 -11.94
C PRO A 106 -21.29 -3.28 -12.18
N TYR A 107 -20.02 -2.86 -12.25
CA TYR A 107 -18.87 -3.74 -12.43
C TYR A 107 -18.31 -4.33 -11.12
N CYS A 108 -18.82 -3.87 -9.97
CA CYS A 108 -18.43 -4.36 -8.64
C CYS A 108 -19.22 -5.59 -8.19
N ILE A 109 -20.34 -5.90 -8.85
CA ILE A 109 -21.29 -6.93 -8.42
C ILE A 109 -20.80 -8.31 -8.86
N ASP A 110 -20.82 -9.28 -7.96
CA ASP A 110 -20.57 -10.68 -8.29
C ASP A 110 -21.80 -11.27 -9.01
N ILE A 111 -21.62 -11.58 -10.28
CA ILE A 111 -22.68 -12.01 -11.20
C ILE A 111 -22.83 -13.56 -11.18
N GLY A 112 -21.97 -14.29 -10.45
CA GLY A 112 -22.00 -15.76 -10.44
C GLY A 112 -21.72 -16.39 -11.80
N LYS A 113 -21.78 -17.74 -11.89
CA LYS A 113 -21.45 -18.47 -13.12
C LYS A 113 -22.60 -18.58 -14.13
N SER A 114 -23.85 -18.52 -13.66
CA SER A 114 -25.07 -18.62 -14.49
C SER A 114 -26.10 -17.60 -14.00
N PRO A 115 -25.91 -16.31 -14.32
CA PRO A 115 -26.81 -15.27 -13.83
C PRO A 115 -28.15 -15.25 -14.54
N ASP A 116 -29.19 -15.22 -13.74
CA ASP A 116 -30.49 -14.70 -14.12
C ASP A 116 -30.37 -13.18 -14.32
N GLN A 117 -30.50 -12.73 -15.57
CA GLN A 117 -30.32 -11.33 -15.96
C GLN A 117 -31.28 -10.38 -15.23
N ALA A 118 -32.52 -10.81 -14.96
CA ALA A 118 -33.48 -10.00 -14.23
C ALA A 118 -33.06 -9.80 -12.77
N LYS A 119 -32.54 -10.86 -12.12
CA LYS A 119 -32.00 -10.76 -10.75
C LYS A 119 -30.73 -9.90 -10.70
N VAL A 120 -29.89 -9.96 -11.72
CA VAL A 120 -28.70 -9.09 -11.81
C VAL A 120 -29.12 -7.63 -11.95
N ALA A 121 -30.02 -7.33 -12.88
CA ALA A 121 -30.53 -5.97 -13.09
C ALA A 121 -31.19 -5.42 -11.81
N ALA A 122 -32.01 -6.21 -11.12
CA ALA A 122 -32.63 -5.81 -9.86
C ALA A 122 -31.59 -5.51 -8.76
N ARG A 123 -30.54 -6.33 -8.64
CA ARG A 123 -29.44 -6.08 -7.69
C ARG A 123 -28.65 -4.81 -8.01
N VAL A 124 -28.36 -4.58 -9.30
CA VAL A 124 -27.70 -3.35 -9.77
C VAL A 124 -28.56 -2.14 -9.41
N ALA A 125 -29.86 -2.17 -9.72
CA ALA A 125 -30.78 -1.08 -9.45
C ALA A 125 -30.90 -0.79 -7.95
N ALA A 126 -31.06 -1.81 -7.11
CA ALA A 126 -31.13 -1.66 -5.66
C ALA A 126 -29.85 -1.02 -5.09
N GLY A 127 -28.68 -1.47 -5.56
CA GLY A 127 -27.40 -0.93 -5.12
C GLY A 127 -27.11 0.48 -5.60
N LEU A 128 -27.48 0.82 -6.84
CA LEU A 128 -27.46 2.20 -7.33
C LEU A 128 -28.39 3.10 -6.50
N GLY A 129 -29.60 2.62 -6.19
CA GLY A 129 -30.53 3.29 -5.28
C GLY A 129 -29.88 3.61 -3.93
N ALA A 130 -29.20 2.63 -3.31
CA ALA A 130 -28.46 2.85 -2.08
C ALA A 130 -27.34 3.88 -2.22
N ILE A 131 -26.58 3.86 -3.32
CA ILE A 131 -25.56 4.88 -3.62
C ILE A 131 -26.18 6.27 -3.72
N HIS A 132 -27.29 6.42 -4.46
CA HIS A 132 -28.00 7.69 -4.57
C HIS A 132 -28.45 8.21 -3.21
N VAL A 133 -29.02 7.35 -2.35
CA VAL A 133 -29.43 7.74 -1.00
C VAL A 133 -28.22 8.18 -0.16
N VAL A 134 -27.10 7.45 -0.21
CA VAL A 134 -25.89 7.83 0.54
C VAL A 134 -25.37 9.21 0.12
N TYR A 135 -25.24 9.47 -1.18
CA TYR A 135 -24.69 10.74 -1.68
C TYR A 135 -25.70 11.89 -1.66
N LEU A 136 -26.99 11.66 -1.88
CA LEU A 136 -27.97 12.75 -1.96
C LEU A 136 -28.63 13.05 -0.62
N VAL A 137 -28.60 12.10 0.32
CA VAL A 137 -29.29 12.23 1.62
C VAL A 137 -28.29 12.15 2.77
N TYR A 138 -27.64 10.99 2.98
CA TYR A 138 -26.88 10.79 4.21
C TYR A 138 -25.66 11.70 4.35
N ILE A 139 -24.87 11.88 3.30
CA ILE A 139 -23.69 12.76 3.36
C ILE A 139 -24.11 14.23 3.57
N PRO A 140 -25.05 14.81 2.79
CA PRO A 140 -25.55 16.16 3.06
C PRO A 140 -26.12 16.34 4.47
N LEU A 141 -26.90 15.37 4.97
CA LEU A 141 -27.42 15.41 6.33
C LEU A 141 -26.29 15.35 7.38
N ALA A 142 -25.26 14.55 7.16
CA ALA A 142 -24.10 14.50 8.06
C ALA A 142 -23.33 15.84 8.08
N ILE A 143 -23.19 16.49 6.91
CA ILE A 143 -22.59 17.82 6.81
C ILE A 143 -23.46 18.86 7.54
N ALA A 144 -24.77 18.86 7.30
CA ALA A 144 -25.72 19.75 7.97
C ALA A 144 -25.70 19.54 9.49
N ALA A 145 -25.68 18.28 9.95
CA ALA A 145 -25.56 17.94 11.36
C ALA A 145 -24.24 18.42 11.96
N TRP A 146 -23.12 18.29 11.24
CA TRP A 146 -21.83 18.80 11.70
C TRP A 146 -21.84 20.30 11.96
N PHE A 147 -22.44 21.09 11.05
CA PHE A 147 -22.60 22.53 11.25
C PHE A 147 -23.68 22.87 12.26
N GLY A 148 -24.76 22.09 12.34
CA GLY A 148 -25.82 22.22 13.33
C GLY A 148 -25.30 22.05 14.75
N LEU A 149 -24.47 21.04 15.01
CA LEU A 149 -23.84 20.79 16.30
C LEU A 149 -22.87 21.87 16.76
N ARG A 150 -22.39 22.72 15.84
CA ARG A 150 -21.66 23.94 16.19
C ARG A 150 -22.57 24.93 16.90
N ARG A 151 -23.78 25.12 16.37
CA ARG A 151 -24.73 26.14 16.83
C ARG A 151 -25.58 25.63 18.00
N TRP A 152 -25.99 24.37 17.92
CA TRP A 152 -26.92 23.70 18.83
C TRP A 152 -26.31 22.40 19.34
N PRO A 153 -25.40 22.48 20.33
CA PRO A 153 -24.84 21.30 20.98
C PRO A 153 -25.95 20.54 21.74
N ILE A 154 -25.98 19.22 21.61
CA ILE A 154 -26.97 18.37 22.27
C ILE A 154 -26.42 17.96 23.64
N ARG A 155 -27.13 18.27 24.73
CA ARG A 155 -26.77 17.76 26.06
C ARG A 155 -27.45 16.42 26.27
N LEU A 156 -26.67 15.35 26.37
CA LEU A 156 -27.20 14.00 26.58
C LEU A 156 -27.58 13.80 28.05
N TRP A 157 -26.70 14.19 28.99
CA TRP A 157 -26.94 14.04 30.43
C TRP A 157 -26.30 15.20 31.21
N ARG A 158 -27.00 15.69 32.23
CA ARG A 158 -26.44 16.67 33.17
C ARG A 158 -25.50 16.00 34.15
N GLU A 159 -24.56 16.78 34.67
CA GLU A 159 -23.66 16.33 35.72
C GLU A 159 -24.46 15.79 36.91
N ARG A 160 -24.10 14.61 37.39
CA ARG A 160 -24.78 13.94 38.50
C ARG A 160 -23.76 13.48 39.51
N LYS A 161 -23.95 13.88 40.77
CA LYS A 161 -23.20 13.29 41.89
C LYS A 161 -23.91 12.02 42.36
N VAL A 162 -23.19 10.91 42.40
CA VAL A 162 -23.65 9.65 42.99
C VAL A 162 -22.65 9.30 44.09
N GLY A 163 -23.02 9.60 45.34
CA GLY A 163 -22.10 9.51 46.48
C GLY A 163 -20.90 10.45 46.31
N ARG A 164 -19.67 9.90 46.40
CA ARG A 164 -18.42 10.64 46.18
C ARG A 164 -17.99 10.74 44.71
N VAL A 165 -18.70 10.07 43.79
CA VAL A 165 -18.35 10.06 42.37
C VAL A 165 -19.15 11.13 41.65
N THR A 166 -18.45 12.06 41.00
CA THR A 166 -19.05 13.07 40.12
C THR A 166 -19.03 12.53 38.69
N ILE A 167 -20.20 12.21 38.15
CA ILE A 167 -20.34 11.80 36.74
C ILE A 167 -20.41 13.07 35.89
N PRO A 168 -19.43 13.31 35.01
CA PRO A 168 -19.36 14.54 34.23
C PRO A 168 -20.52 14.63 33.24
N SER A 169 -21.00 15.85 32.98
CA SER A 169 -21.99 16.08 31.93
C SER A 169 -21.46 15.65 30.55
N VAL A 170 -22.32 15.02 29.75
CA VAL A 170 -21.98 14.62 28.38
C VAL A 170 -22.71 15.53 27.41
N ARG A 171 -21.93 16.32 26.67
CA ARG A 171 -22.38 17.22 25.62
C ARG A 171 -21.89 16.69 24.27
N LEU A 172 -22.82 16.37 23.39
CA LEU A 172 -22.57 16.03 22.00
C LEU A 172 -22.44 17.33 21.21
N ASP A 173 -21.19 17.71 20.94
CA ASP A 173 -20.82 18.83 20.07
C ASP A 173 -19.74 18.39 19.07
N GLN A 174 -19.26 19.32 18.24
CA GLN A 174 -18.21 19.04 17.26
C GLN A 174 -16.94 18.49 17.92
N ALA A 175 -16.59 18.94 19.13
CA ALA A 175 -15.40 18.49 19.84
C ALA A 175 -15.56 17.06 20.37
N TRP A 176 -16.76 16.70 20.84
CA TRP A 176 -17.07 15.32 21.25
C TRP A 176 -17.02 14.35 20.05
N ILE A 177 -17.70 14.71 18.95
CA ILE A 177 -17.69 13.88 17.72
C ILE A 177 -16.29 13.76 17.17
N HIS A 178 -15.55 14.86 17.10
CA HIS A 178 -14.15 14.82 16.72
C HIS A 178 -13.34 13.93 17.65
N ARG A 179 -13.52 14.00 18.97
CA ARG A 179 -12.73 13.19 19.91
C ARG A 179 -12.97 11.69 19.77
N TRP A 180 -14.22 11.27 19.56
CA TRP A 180 -14.62 9.86 19.67
C TRP A 180 -14.94 9.19 18.34
N PHE A 181 -15.41 9.91 17.33
CA PHE A 181 -15.82 9.33 16.05
C PHE A 181 -14.89 9.71 14.90
N LEU A 182 -14.51 10.98 14.77
CA LEU A 182 -13.65 11.42 13.65
C LEU A 182 -12.16 11.46 14.03
N GLY A 183 -11.83 11.36 15.32
CA GLY A 183 -10.47 11.56 15.81
C GLY A 183 -9.76 10.27 16.13
N ARG A 184 -8.45 10.38 16.29
CA ARG A 184 -7.54 9.24 16.47
C ARG A 184 -7.83 8.34 17.67
N ARG A 185 -8.59 8.78 18.67
CA ARG A 185 -8.78 8.03 19.94
C ARG A 185 -9.36 6.64 19.70
N THR A 186 -10.49 6.56 19.01
CA THR A 186 -11.18 5.29 18.76
C THR A 186 -10.43 4.49 17.69
N TRP A 187 -10.07 5.13 16.58
CA TRP A 187 -9.42 4.44 15.47
C TRP A 187 -8.05 3.89 15.82
N LEU A 188 -7.16 4.70 16.42
CA LEU A 188 -5.86 4.19 16.84
C LEU A 188 -5.97 3.32 18.07
N GLY A 189 -6.90 3.59 18.99
CA GLY A 189 -7.12 2.73 20.16
C GLY A 189 -7.49 1.30 19.76
N LEU A 190 -8.51 1.14 18.91
CA LEU A 190 -8.87 -0.15 18.32
C LEU A 190 -7.72 -0.74 17.52
N GLY A 191 -7.01 0.11 16.75
CA GLY A 191 -5.82 -0.27 16.01
C GLY A 191 -4.71 -0.84 16.92
N PHE A 192 -4.41 -0.21 18.06
CA PHE A 192 -3.41 -0.66 19.02
C PHE A 192 -3.81 -1.99 19.65
N CYS A 193 -5.08 -2.14 20.06
CA CYS A 193 -5.60 -3.40 20.57
C CYS A 193 -5.47 -4.52 19.52
N PHE A 194 -5.91 -4.27 18.29
CA PHE A 194 -5.87 -5.24 17.20
C PHE A 194 -4.43 -5.66 16.87
N HIS A 195 -3.54 -4.71 16.60
CA HIS A 195 -2.15 -5.03 16.28
C HIS A 195 -1.39 -5.62 17.47
N GLY A 196 -1.74 -5.24 18.71
CA GLY A 196 -1.22 -5.87 19.92
C GLY A 196 -1.61 -7.35 20.03
N ILE A 197 -2.87 -7.68 19.74
CA ILE A 197 -3.36 -9.07 19.66
C ILE A 197 -2.60 -9.83 18.56
N LEU A 198 -2.41 -9.22 17.39
CA LEU A 198 -1.61 -9.82 16.32
C LEU A 198 -0.17 -10.09 16.78
N ILE A 199 0.49 -9.14 17.44
CA ILE A 199 1.85 -9.31 17.96
C ILE A 199 1.93 -10.42 19.00
N LEU A 200 0.93 -10.52 19.87
CA LEU A 200 0.93 -11.48 20.97
C LEU A 200 0.61 -12.91 20.49
N PHE A 201 -0.43 -13.07 19.67
CA PHE A 201 -1.00 -14.37 19.32
C PHE A 201 -0.62 -14.85 17.92
N MET A 202 -0.22 -13.95 17.00
CA MET A 202 0.03 -14.28 15.60
C MET A 202 1.48 -14.04 15.13
N ASN A 203 2.10 -15.05 14.57
CA ASN A 203 3.39 -14.99 13.90
C ASN A 203 3.27 -14.50 12.44
N ILE A 204 2.80 -13.26 12.26
CA ILE A 204 2.68 -12.63 10.94
C ILE A 204 3.90 -11.76 10.56
N GLY A 205 4.98 -11.82 11.36
CA GLY A 205 6.24 -11.13 11.10
C GLY A 205 6.20 -9.64 11.47
N MET A 206 6.89 -8.80 10.68
CA MET A 206 7.04 -7.36 10.98
C MET A 206 5.82 -6.50 10.64
N PHE A 207 4.80 -7.07 9.97
CA PHE A 207 3.63 -6.32 9.54
C PHE A 207 2.95 -5.51 10.68
N PRO A 208 2.55 -6.10 11.82
CA PRO A 208 1.85 -5.35 12.84
C PRO A 208 2.74 -4.28 13.51
N PHE A 209 4.04 -4.53 13.62
CA PHE A 209 5.00 -3.53 14.10
C PHE A 209 5.08 -2.34 13.14
N ILE A 210 5.20 -2.60 11.83
CA ILE A 210 5.23 -1.55 10.81
C ILE A 210 3.91 -0.76 10.84
N MET A 211 2.76 -1.42 10.97
CA MET A 211 1.47 -0.75 11.09
C MET A 211 1.41 0.15 12.34
N LEU A 212 1.87 -0.32 13.50
CA LEU A 212 1.97 0.52 14.70
C LEU A 212 2.92 1.70 14.51
N MET A 213 4.04 1.54 13.79
CA MET A 213 4.93 2.65 13.46
C MET A 213 4.23 3.72 12.62
N THR A 214 3.30 3.35 11.73
CA THR A 214 2.52 4.34 10.97
C THR A 214 1.62 5.21 11.85
N TYR A 215 1.26 4.73 13.05
CA TYR A 215 0.45 5.51 14.00
C TYR A 215 1.23 6.69 14.57
N ALA A 216 2.56 6.68 14.46
CA ALA A 216 3.39 7.79 14.88
C ALA A 216 3.03 9.09 14.13
N ALA A 217 2.61 9.00 12.87
CA ALA A 217 2.19 10.14 12.05
C ALA A 217 0.93 10.85 12.58
N TRP A 218 0.20 10.23 13.51
CA TRP A 218 -1.04 10.77 14.09
C TRP A 218 -0.82 11.46 15.45
N VAL A 219 0.42 11.44 15.94
CA VAL A 219 0.81 11.95 17.26
C VAL A 219 1.67 13.19 17.04
N ARG A 220 1.44 14.24 17.83
CA ARG A 220 2.21 15.48 17.75
C ARG A 220 3.58 15.29 18.41
N GLY A 221 4.57 16.07 18.00
CA GLY A 221 5.90 16.07 18.63
C GLY A 221 5.83 16.27 20.15
N GLU A 222 4.98 17.18 20.62
CA GLU A 222 4.73 17.41 22.06
C GLU A 222 4.21 16.18 22.81
N GLU A 223 3.42 15.35 22.14
CA GLU A 223 2.84 14.16 22.73
C GLU A 223 3.90 13.05 22.82
N PHE A 224 4.80 12.97 21.83
CA PHE A 224 6.00 12.13 21.91
C PHE A 224 6.93 12.57 23.04
N ALA A 225 7.22 13.87 23.12
CA ALA A 225 8.06 14.43 24.17
C ALA A 225 7.46 14.17 25.56
N ALA A 226 6.15 14.37 25.73
CA ALA A 226 5.44 14.06 26.98
C ALA A 226 5.51 12.57 27.34
N ALA A 227 5.31 11.67 26.36
CA ALA A 227 5.43 10.23 26.56
C ALA A 227 6.86 9.82 26.91
N GLY A 228 7.87 10.41 26.25
CA GLY A 228 9.28 10.21 26.54
C GLY A 228 9.65 10.66 27.95
N ARG A 229 9.25 11.87 28.36
CA ARG A 229 9.43 12.37 29.75
C ARG A 229 8.77 11.45 30.77
N TRP A 230 7.58 10.92 30.47
CA TRP A 230 6.93 9.94 31.34
C TRP A 230 7.75 8.65 31.43
N LEU A 231 8.21 8.10 30.30
CA LEU A 231 8.99 6.87 30.25
C LEU A 231 10.33 7.00 30.98
N LEU A 232 11.09 8.08 30.74
CA LEU A 232 12.34 8.38 31.45
C LEU A 232 12.12 8.43 32.96
N ARG A 233 11.02 9.06 33.42
CA ARG A 233 10.64 9.05 34.84
C ARG A 233 10.34 7.66 35.37
N GLN A 234 9.70 6.77 34.61
CA GLN A 234 9.45 5.40 35.06
C GLN A 234 10.73 4.57 35.10
N LEU A 235 11.60 4.67 34.08
CA LEU A 235 12.86 3.94 34.03
C LEU A 235 13.78 4.32 35.19
N ARG A 236 13.85 5.62 35.54
CA ARG A 236 14.63 6.10 36.70
C ARG A 236 14.10 5.60 38.05
N LYS A 237 12.80 5.25 38.15
CA LYS A 237 12.24 4.64 39.36
C LYS A 237 12.65 3.16 39.53
N VAL A 238 12.99 2.49 38.44
CA VAL A 238 13.42 1.09 38.46
C VAL A 238 14.95 1.08 38.46
N GLY A 239 15.58 0.89 39.63
CA GLY A 239 17.04 1.03 39.80
C GLY A 239 17.88 0.26 38.77
N ALA A 240 17.46 -0.96 38.39
CA ALA A 240 18.13 -1.78 37.37
C ALA A 240 18.06 -1.22 35.94
N LEU A 241 17.11 -0.32 35.65
CA LEU A 241 16.88 0.27 34.33
C LEU A 241 17.25 1.77 34.27
N ALA A 242 17.72 2.35 35.37
CA ALA A 242 18.07 3.77 35.44
C ALA A 242 19.16 4.17 34.42
N TRP A 243 20.08 3.25 34.09
CA TRP A 243 21.12 3.44 33.08
C TRP A 243 20.56 3.72 31.67
N MET A 244 19.33 3.26 31.36
CA MET A 244 18.66 3.50 30.08
C MET A 244 18.04 4.90 29.98
N ALA A 245 18.03 5.69 31.07
CA ALA A 245 17.43 7.02 31.14
C ALA A 245 18.45 8.09 31.61
N PRO A 246 19.57 8.28 30.88
CA PRO A 246 20.62 9.22 31.28
C PRO A 246 20.08 10.66 31.37
N PRO A 247 20.64 11.53 32.23
CA PRO A 247 20.22 12.94 32.33
C PRO A 247 20.28 13.71 31.00
N ARG A 248 21.21 13.33 30.11
CA ARG A 248 21.34 13.90 28.75
C ARG A 248 20.12 13.65 27.84
N ALA A 249 19.20 12.76 28.23
CA ALA A 249 17.98 12.50 27.47
C ALA A 249 16.87 13.52 27.73
N ASP A 250 16.93 14.29 28.83
CA ASP A 250 15.88 15.25 29.18
C ASP A 250 15.72 16.37 28.14
N PRO A 251 16.80 17.01 27.63
CA PRO A 251 16.67 18.05 26.60
C PRO A 251 16.11 17.57 25.26
N LEU A 252 16.27 16.28 24.94
CA LEU A 252 15.69 15.68 23.72
C LEU A 252 14.16 15.55 23.81
N MET A 253 13.61 15.65 25.02
CA MET A 253 12.20 15.51 25.32
C MET A 253 11.62 16.82 25.86
N ASP A 254 12.25 17.97 25.63
CA ASP A 254 11.71 19.27 26.00
C ASP A 254 10.52 19.68 25.10
N ALA A 255 9.83 20.74 25.50
CA ALA A 255 8.77 21.32 24.67
C ALA A 255 9.34 21.76 23.30
N ALA A 256 8.55 21.59 22.25
CA ALA A 256 8.91 22.06 20.93
C ALA A 256 9.07 23.59 20.95
N GLN A 257 9.92 24.10 20.06
CA GLN A 257 10.10 25.54 19.91
C GLN A 257 8.74 26.22 19.63
N PRO A 258 8.43 27.35 20.29
CA PRO A 258 7.17 28.04 20.10
C PRO A 258 7.01 28.52 18.66
N GLU A 259 5.76 28.57 18.19
CA GLU A 259 5.50 28.80 16.77
C GLU A 259 6.00 30.16 16.27
N SER A 260 5.96 31.15 17.16
CA SER A 260 6.42 32.52 16.93
C SER A 260 7.92 32.64 16.69
N THR A 261 8.73 31.62 17.02
CA THR A 261 10.19 31.68 16.88
C THR A 261 10.70 30.99 15.61
N VAL A 262 9.83 30.39 14.80
CA VAL A 262 10.23 29.76 13.53
C VAL A 262 10.42 30.83 12.44
N PRO A 263 11.64 31.03 11.92
CA PRO A 263 11.91 32.09 10.96
C PRO A 263 11.23 31.81 9.61
N LEU A 264 10.34 32.72 9.19
CA LEU A 264 9.76 32.69 7.85
C LEU A 264 10.82 33.08 6.82
N ARG A 265 11.18 32.15 5.93
CA ARG A 265 12.18 32.37 4.87
C ARG A 265 11.51 32.48 3.49
N GLY A 266 11.57 33.67 2.88
CA GLY A 266 11.10 33.97 1.51
C GLY A 266 9.81 34.79 1.46
N SER A 267 9.42 35.24 0.26
CA SER A 267 8.15 35.93 0.02
C SER A 267 6.98 34.95 -0.17
N ARG A 268 5.75 35.44 -0.02
CA ARG A 268 4.53 34.69 -0.35
C ARG A 268 4.42 34.52 -1.88
N LEU A 269 4.11 33.31 -2.34
CA LEU A 269 3.83 33.05 -3.75
C LEU A 269 2.43 33.62 -4.11
N PRO A 270 2.28 34.43 -5.17
CA PRO A 270 0.97 34.97 -5.56
C PRO A 270 0.01 33.86 -5.99
N ASP A 271 -1.26 33.99 -5.62
CA ASP A 271 -2.27 32.95 -5.88
C ASP A 271 -2.44 32.65 -7.37
N ALA A 272 -2.31 33.66 -8.24
CA ALA A 272 -2.42 33.48 -9.68
C ALA A 272 -1.40 32.47 -10.23
N PHE A 273 -0.15 32.51 -9.74
CA PHE A 273 0.88 31.54 -10.14
C PHE A 273 0.55 30.13 -9.64
N VAL A 274 0.02 30.01 -8.41
CA VAL A 274 -0.41 28.71 -7.87
C VAL A 274 -1.55 28.12 -8.69
N LEU A 275 -2.57 28.92 -8.99
CA LEU A 275 -3.74 28.50 -9.77
C LEU A 275 -3.35 28.14 -11.21
N LEU A 276 -2.55 28.96 -11.86
CA LEU A 276 -2.08 28.70 -13.23
C LEU A 276 -1.23 27.42 -13.30
N SER A 277 -0.27 27.26 -12.38
CA SER A 277 0.56 26.05 -12.32
C SER A 277 -0.29 24.81 -12.08
N GLY A 278 -1.25 24.88 -11.17
CA GLY A 278 -2.20 23.79 -10.92
C GLY A 278 -3.05 23.45 -12.14
N ALA A 279 -3.61 24.47 -12.81
CA ALA A 279 -4.43 24.29 -14.01
C ALA A 279 -3.64 23.68 -15.17
N ILE A 280 -2.39 24.10 -15.39
CA ILE A 280 -1.50 23.50 -16.39
C ILE A 280 -1.24 22.03 -16.06
N GLY A 281 -0.94 21.70 -14.80
CA GLY A 281 -0.72 20.31 -14.38
C GLY A 281 -1.94 19.42 -14.63
N VAL A 282 -3.15 19.90 -14.28
CA VAL A 282 -4.42 19.20 -14.58
C VAL A 282 -4.64 19.06 -16.08
N GLY A 283 -4.38 20.13 -16.85
CA GLY A 283 -4.47 20.13 -18.31
C GLY A 283 -3.55 19.12 -18.97
N LEU A 284 -2.30 19.00 -18.52
CA LEU A 284 -1.34 18.00 -19.02
C LEU A 284 -1.81 16.56 -18.75
N VAL A 285 -2.38 16.30 -17.55
CA VAL A 285 -2.94 14.99 -17.23
C VAL A 285 -4.17 14.68 -18.10
N ALA A 286 -5.06 15.67 -18.29
CA ALA A 286 -6.24 15.52 -19.14
C ALA A 286 -5.87 15.31 -20.63
N TYR A 287 -4.84 16.01 -21.11
CA TYR A 287 -4.30 15.82 -22.45
C TYR A 287 -3.68 14.42 -22.61
N ARG A 288 -2.88 13.95 -21.64
CA ARG A 288 -2.34 12.56 -21.66
C ARG A 288 -3.44 11.51 -21.75
N ALA A 289 -4.54 11.75 -21.05
CA ALA A 289 -5.68 10.86 -20.98
C ALA A 289 -6.48 10.79 -22.29
N SER A 290 -6.39 11.83 -23.13
CA SER A 290 -7.16 11.97 -24.38
C SER A 290 -6.33 11.84 -25.67
N ALA A 291 -5.01 12.03 -25.61
CA ALA A 291 -4.14 12.06 -26.78
C ALA A 291 -3.86 10.66 -27.41
N GLU A 292 -3.82 10.63 -28.74
CA GLU A 292 -3.42 9.48 -29.55
C GLU A 292 -1.91 9.19 -29.48
N SER A 293 -1.45 8.07 -30.04
CA SER A 293 -0.13 7.46 -29.74
C SER A 293 1.11 8.28 -30.07
N LEU A 294 1.05 9.22 -31.03
CA LEU A 294 2.24 9.93 -31.52
C LEU A 294 2.70 11.10 -30.63
N ASP A 295 1.85 11.69 -29.79
CA ASP A 295 2.21 12.83 -28.93
C ASP A 295 2.77 12.43 -27.54
N LYS A 296 2.98 11.14 -27.32
CA LYS A 296 3.14 10.59 -25.95
C LYS A 296 4.53 10.77 -25.35
N GLU A 297 5.58 10.83 -26.17
CA GLU A 297 6.96 11.09 -25.71
C GLU A 297 7.16 12.57 -25.34
N LEU A 298 6.76 13.48 -26.23
CA LEU A 298 6.79 14.93 -25.99
C LEU A 298 6.02 15.32 -24.71
N LEU A 299 4.93 14.61 -24.39
CA LEU A 299 4.17 14.89 -23.18
C LEU A 299 4.86 14.46 -21.88
N GLU A 300 5.74 13.44 -21.90
CA GLU A 300 6.56 13.14 -20.72
C GLU A 300 7.50 14.31 -20.41
N ASP A 301 8.13 14.87 -21.44
CA ASP A 301 9.03 16.02 -21.31
C ASP A 301 8.27 17.26 -20.82
N TYR A 302 7.07 17.54 -21.35
CA TYR A 302 6.25 18.67 -20.88
C TYR A 302 5.84 18.56 -19.41
N VAL A 303 5.58 17.35 -18.89
CA VAL A 303 5.33 17.15 -17.45
C VAL A 303 6.58 17.49 -16.65
N TYR A 304 7.77 17.06 -17.09
CA TYR A 304 9.02 17.42 -16.42
C TYR A 304 9.34 18.91 -16.50
N TYR A 305 9.08 19.56 -17.63
CA TYR A 305 9.22 21.01 -17.79
C TYR A 305 8.24 21.77 -16.89
N TRP A 306 7.00 21.31 -16.78
CA TRP A 306 6.02 21.90 -15.86
C TRP A 306 6.45 21.77 -14.40
N ILE A 307 6.95 20.60 -13.99
CA ILE A 307 7.52 20.39 -12.65
C ILE A 307 8.70 21.34 -12.43
N GLY A 308 9.63 21.42 -13.39
CA GLY A 308 10.79 22.31 -13.35
C GLY A 308 10.40 23.79 -13.25
N ALA A 309 9.43 24.24 -14.05
CA ALA A 309 8.92 25.61 -14.03
C ALA A 309 8.26 25.95 -12.68
N THR A 310 7.46 25.03 -12.14
CA THR A 310 6.85 25.19 -10.80
C THR A 310 7.92 25.32 -9.72
N PHE A 311 9.00 24.55 -9.81
CA PHE A 311 10.14 24.67 -8.90
C PHE A 311 10.89 25.99 -9.06
N MET A 312 11.15 26.43 -10.29
CA MET A 312 11.82 27.70 -10.55
C MET A 312 11.03 28.87 -9.98
N VAL A 313 9.72 28.90 -10.20
CA VAL A 313 8.83 29.92 -9.60
C VAL A 313 8.93 29.88 -8.06
N ALA A 314 8.85 28.71 -7.44
CA ALA A 314 8.98 28.59 -5.98
C ALA A 314 10.36 29.03 -5.46
N ALA A 315 11.43 28.75 -6.21
CA ALA A 315 12.80 29.14 -5.88
C ALA A 315 13.00 30.67 -5.98
N VAL A 316 12.49 31.32 -7.02
CA VAL A 316 12.54 32.78 -7.17
C VAL A 316 11.91 33.47 -5.97
N PHE A 317 10.69 33.08 -5.58
CA PHE A 317 10.02 33.67 -4.41
C PHE A 317 10.69 33.29 -3.07
N ARG A 318 11.50 32.22 -3.03
CA ARG A 318 12.30 31.86 -1.85
C ARG A 318 13.54 32.74 -1.68
N PHE A 319 14.21 33.13 -2.76
CA PHE A 319 15.50 33.81 -2.72
C PHE A 319 15.43 35.32 -3.00
N VAL A 320 14.38 35.79 -3.69
CA VAL A 320 14.24 37.20 -4.11
C VAL A 320 13.37 38.03 -3.14
N GLY A 321 12.68 37.40 -2.17
CA GLY A 321 11.79 38.08 -1.22
C GLY A 321 12.49 38.86 -0.09
N ARG A 322 11.94 40.04 0.25
CA ARG A 322 12.39 40.92 1.37
C ARG A 322 12.48 40.14 2.70
N ARG A 323 13.66 40.13 3.32
CA ARG A 323 13.99 39.39 4.57
C ARG A 323 13.32 39.89 5.87
N GLY A 324 12.44 40.91 5.84
CA GLY A 324 11.91 41.55 7.06
C GLY A 324 10.39 41.72 7.15
N ALA A 325 9.70 42.10 6.07
CA ALA A 325 8.29 42.51 6.11
C ALA A 325 7.28 41.35 6.36
N SER A 326 7.69 40.10 6.13
CA SER A 326 6.85 38.92 6.36
C SER A 326 6.78 38.47 7.82
N ILE A 327 7.66 38.97 8.69
CA ILE A 327 7.75 38.57 10.10
C ILE A 327 6.64 39.25 10.92
N GLU A 328 6.33 40.53 10.66
CA GLU A 328 5.28 41.26 11.38
C GLU A 328 3.87 40.84 10.95
N LEU A 329 3.66 40.53 9.67
CA LEU A 329 2.36 40.16 9.10
C LEU A 329 1.90 38.72 9.46
N TRP A 330 2.74 37.94 10.12
CA TRP A 330 2.49 36.55 10.52
C TRP A 330 2.73 36.28 12.01
N ARG A 331 2.96 37.33 12.83
CA ARG A 331 2.97 37.17 14.29
C ARG A 331 1.63 36.53 14.71
N GLY A 332 1.66 35.25 15.11
CA GLY A 332 0.50 34.48 15.57
C GLY A 332 -0.02 33.37 14.63
N GLY A 333 0.55 33.16 13.44
CA GLY A 333 0.18 32.03 12.56
C GLY A 333 0.89 30.71 12.92
N PRO A 334 0.41 29.55 12.43
CA PRO A 334 0.98 28.24 12.78
C PRO A 334 2.41 28.12 12.29
N ALA A 335 3.31 27.63 13.14
CA ALA A 335 4.69 27.33 12.74
C ALA A 335 4.73 26.11 11.84
N LEU A 336 4.66 26.38 10.55
CA LEU A 336 4.85 25.33 9.55
C LEU A 336 6.35 25.05 9.40
N ALA A 337 6.70 23.77 9.50
CA ALA A 337 8.05 23.29 9.21
C ALA A 337 8.50 23.75 7.81
N TYR A 338 9.79 24.05 7.68
CA TYR A 338 10.46 24.54 6.46
C TYR A 338 10.03 25.95 6.00
N GLY A 339 10.90 26.61 5.22
CA GLY A 339 10.56 27.85 4.50
C GLY A 339 9.74 27.60 3.24
N THR A 340 9.39 28.64 2.48
CA THR A 340 8.50 28.55 1.30
C THR A 340 8.87 27.41 0.34
N LEU A 341 10.15 27.32 -0.05
CA LEU A 341 10.64 26.26 -0.96
C LEU A 341 10.43 24.84 -0.40
N GLY A 342 10.74 24.62 0.89
CA GLY A 342 10.56 23.31 1.51
C GLY A 342 9.09 22.93 1.64
N ARG A 343 8.22 23.90 1.90
CA ARG A 343 6.76 23.68 1.90
C ARG A 343 6.24 23.35 0.50
N THR A 344 6.72 24.02 -0.53
CA THR A 344 6.36 23.70 -1.92
C THR A 344 6.86 22.30 -2.31
N LEU A 345 8.08 21.93 -1.95
CA LEU A 345 8.63 20.59 -2.16
C LEU A 345 7.79 19.52 -1.44
N ALA A 346 7.47 19.74 -0.17
CA ALA A 346 6.64 18.83 0.61
C ALA A 346 5.23 18.69 0.01
N LEU A 347 4.60 19.81 -0.36
CA LEU A 347 3.28 19.80 -1.01
C LEU A 347 3.32 19.07 -2.35
N ALA A 348 4.32 19.36 -3.20
CA ALA A 348 4.49 18.69 -4.49
C ALA A 348 4.69 17.18 -4.31
N ALA A 349 5.53 16.77 -3.35
CA ALA A 349 5.74 15.36 -3.03
C ALA A 349 4.46 14.69 -2.54
N VAL A 350 3.68 15.33 -1.66
CA VAL A 350 2.39 14.82 -1.17
C VAL A 350 1.41 14.68 -2.32
N LEU A 351 1.22 15.73 -3.14
CA LEU A 351 0.28 15.70 -4.27
C LEU A 351 0.67 14.65 -5.31
N TRP A 352 1.96 14.56 -5.66
CA TRP A 352 2.47 13.56 -6.58
C TRP A 352 2.27 12.14 -6.05
N HIS A 353 2.63 11.91 -4.78
CA HIS A 353 2.47 10.61 -4.14
C HIS A 353 1.00 10.23 -4.03
N SER A 354 0.14 11.12 -3.53
CA SER A 354 -1.30 10.91 -3.45
C SER A 354 -1.93 10.65 -4.82
N GLY A 355 -1.55 11.39 -5.86
CA GLY A 355 -1.99 11.15 -7.24
C GLY A 355 -1.56 9.78 -7.75
N SER A 356 -0.31 9.39 -7.49
CA SER A 356 0.23 8.08 -7.88
C SER A 356 -0.50 6.91 -7.21
N VAL A 357 -0.78 7.03 -5.92
CA VAL A 357 -1.52 6.05 -5.13
C VAL A 357 -2.98 6.03 -5.59
N ALA A 358 -3.62 7.19 -5.73
CA ALA A 358 -5.00 7.31 -6.19
C ALA A 358 -5.20 6.65 -7.56
N MET A 359 -4.33 6.90 -8.55
CA MET A 359 -4.42 6.28 -9.87
C MET A 359 -4.13 4.76 -9.87
N THR A 360 -3.27 4.31 -8.95
CA THR A 360 -3.00 2.89 -8.73
C THR A 360 -4.22 2.19 -8.10
N LEU A 361 -4.92 2.87 -7.20
CA LEU A 361 -6.10 2.37 -6.49
C LEU A 361 -7.42 2.60 -7.23
N PHE A 362 -7.44 3.48 -8.22
CA PHE A 362 -8.62 3.76 -9.05
C PHE A 362 -9.19 2.46 -9.64
N PRO A 363 -10.51 2.31 -9.81
CA PRO A 363 -11.08 1.08 -10.38
C PRO A 363 -10.53 0.75 -11.78
N SER A 364 -10.30 -0.53 -12.08
CA SER A 364 -9.77 -0.99 -13.38
C SER A 364 -10.87 -1.42 -14.36
N TYR A 365 -12.06 -0.85 -14.22
CA TYR A 365 -13.20 -1.28 -15.01
C TYR A 365 -13.15 -0.75 -16.46
N PRO A 366 -13.72 -1.48 -17.43
CA PRO A 366 -13.69 -1.10 -18.85
C PRO A 366 -14.27 0.29 -19.16
N VAL A 367 -15.18 0.79 -18.30
CA VAL A 367 -15.75 2.14 -18.42
C VAL A 367 -14.69 3.25 -18.30
N PHE A 368 -13.58 3.01 -17.59
CA PHE A 368 -12.51 3.99 -17.37
C PHE A 368 -11.32 3.77 -18.31
N LYS A 369 -11.56 3.86 -19.63
CA LYS A 369 -10.53 3.63 -20.68
C LYS A 369 -9.28 4.52 -20.53
N TRP A 370 -9.46 5.75 -20.04
CA TRP A 370 -8.38 6.73 -19.80
C TRP A 370 -7.44 6.35 -18.66
N ARG A 371 -7.87 5.48 -17.74
CA ARG A 371 -7.16 5.20 -16.49
C ARG A 371 -5.78 4.58 -16.73
N GLY A 372 -5.65 3.73 -17.75
CA GLY A 372 -4.35 3.12 -18.11
C GLY A 372 -3.32 4.16 -18.50
N GLN A 373 -3.72 5.14 -19.32
CA GLN A 373 -2.86 6.23 -19.79
C GLN A 373 -2.48 7.18 -18.64
N ALA A 374 -3.46 7.57 -17.82
CA ALA A 374 -3.21 8.43 -16.64
C ALA A 374 -2.30 7.75 -15.60
N ARG A 375 -2.45 6.43 -15.39
CA ARG A 375 -1.57 5.66 -14.50
C ARG A 375 -0.13 5.60 -15.01
N ALA A 376 0.08 5.56 -16.33
CA ALA A 376 1.41 5.46 -16.93
C ALA A 376 2.36 6.57 -16.47
N ILE A 377 1.83 7.79 -16.25
CA ILE A 377 2.57 8.96 -15.71
C ILE A 377 3.28 8.61 -14.39
N PHE A 378 2.64 7.79 -13.55
CA PHE A 378 3.10 7.48 -12.20
C PHE A 378 3.82 6.12 -12.09
N THR A 379 3.83 5.30 -13.16
CA THR A 379 4.32 3.92 -13.10
C THR A 379 5.80 3.84 -12.73
N LYS A 380 6.66 4.69 -13.32
CA LYS A 380 8.10 4.72 -13.00
C LYS A 380 8.35 5.09 -11.53
N TYR A 381 7.58 6.03 -10.99
CA TYR A 381 7.69 6.45 -9.58
C TYR A 381 7.24 5.34 -8.63
N THR A 382 6.08 4.74 -8.85
CA THR A 382 5.53 3.69 -7.97
C THR A 382 6.33 2.39 -8.00
N SER A 383 6.90 2.02 -9.15
CA SER A 383 7.78 0.84 -9.25
C SER A 383 9.12 1.04 -8.54
N ARG A 384 9.74 2.23 -8.68
CA ARG A 384 11.02 2.55 -8.02
C ARG A 384 10.88 2.73 -6.52
N THR A 385 9.83 3.40 -6.07
CA THR A 385 9.57 3.60 -4.63
C THR A 385 8.95 2.39 -3.95
N GLN A 386 8.57 1.36 -4.71
CA GLN A 386 7.90 0.15 -4.21
C GLN A 386 6.61 0.48 -3.42
N THR A 387 5.94 1.58 -3.79
CA THR A 387 4.72 2.09 -3.14
C THR A 387 3.44 1.53 -3.77
N SER A 388 3.54 0.46 -4.57
CA SER A 388 2.37 -0.21 -5.13
C SER A 388 1.64 -0.98 -4.03
N GLN A 389 0.53 -0.43 -3.53
CA GLN A 389 -0.30 -1.07 -2.51
C GLN A 389 -1.44 -1.86 -3.16
N SER A 390 -1.71 -3.06 -2.64
CA SER A 390 -2.84 -3.89 -3.06
C SER A 390 -3.77 -4.12 -1.87
N TRP A 391 -5.02 -3.64 -1.98
CA TRP A 391 -6.07 -3.88 -0.98
C TRP A 391 -6.47 -5.35 -0.87
N ARG A 392 -6.09 -6.19 -1.84
CA ARG A 392 -6.28 -7.65 -1.75
C ARG A 392 -5.50 -8.27 -0.57
N MET A 393 -4.53 -7.56 0.00
CA MET A 393 -3.80 -7.98 1.19
C MET A 393 -4.62 -7.82 2.48
N PHE A 394 -5.55 -6.85 2.54
CA PHE A 394 -6.32 -6.52 3.75
C PHE A 394 -7.71 -7.20 3.78
N ALA A 395 -8.27 -7.56 2.62
CA ALA A 395 -9.55 -8.26 2.54
C ALA A 395 -9.50 -9.70 1.96
N PRO A 396 -8.47 -10.55 2.22
CA PRO A 396 -8.57 -11.94 1.82
C PRO A 396 -9.65 -12.62 2.66
N ASN A 397 -10.51 -13.40 2.01
CA ASN A 397 -11.35 -14.38 2.69
C ASN A 397 -10.39 -15.44 3.26
N PRO A 398 -10.20 -15.55 4.59
CA PRO A 398 -9.19 -16.45 5.12
C PRO A 398 -9.50 -17.90 4.72
N PRO A 399 -8.48 -18.71 4.44
CA PRO A 399 -8.68 -20.09 4.00
C PRO A 399 -9.27 -20.93 5.14
N ARG A 400 -10.11 -21.89 4.77
CA ARG A 400 -10.72 -22.86 5.70
C ARG A 400 -9.90 -24.14 5.86
N ALA A 401 -8.64 -24.11 5.41
CA ALA A 401 -7.75 -25.24 5.41
C ALA A 401 -6.30 -24.77 5.50
N ASN A 402 -5.50 -25.53 6.22
CA ASN A 402 -4.05 -25.37 6.24
C ASN A 402 -3.43 -26.14 5.08
N SER A 403 -2.39 -25.57 4.48
CA SER A 403 -1.67 -26.21 3.38
C SER A 403 -0.17 -26.18 3.63
N PHE A 404 0.47 -27.34 3.45
CA PHE A 404 1.89 -27.54 3.67
C PHE A 404 2.53 -28.15 2.42
N MET A 405 3.80 -27.84 2.22
CA MET A 405 4.61 -28.44 1.17
C MET A 405 5.42 -29.57 1.76
N LYS A 406 5.41 -30.75 1.16
CA LYS A 406 6.26 -31.90 1.51
C LYS A 406 7.19 -32.16 0.34
N THR A 407 8.48 -32.32 0.62
CA THR A 407 9.50 -32.59 -0.38
C THR A 407 9.94 -34.04 -0.21
N VAL A 408 9.81 -34.83 -1.27
CA VAL A 408 10.17 -36.24 -1.28
C VAL A 408 11.28 -36.45 -2.29
N VAL A 409 12.42 -36.97 -1.82
CA VAL A 409 13.52 -37.41 -2.68
C VAL A 409 13.22 -38.83 -3.14
N VAL A 410 13.43 -39.11 -4.41
CA VAL A 410 13.30 -40.47 -4.97
C VAL A 410 14.65 -40.90 -5.52
N GLU A 411 15.19 -41.98 -4.97
CA GLU A 411 16.49 -42.55 -5.32
C GLU A 411 16.40 -43.45 -6.56
N PRO A 412 17.56 -43.85 -7.17
CA PRO A 412 17.58 -44.72 -8.35
C PRO A 412 16.98 -46.11 -8.15
N ASP A 413 17.03 -46.65 -6.93
CA ASP A 413 16.41 -47.91 -6.52
C ASP A 413 14.87 -47.81 -6.35
N GLY A 414 14.34 -46.59 -6.37
CA GLY A 414 12.91 -46.30 -6.17
C GLY A 414 12.55 -45.93 -4.73
N ASP A 415 13.52 -45.90 -3.81
CA ASP A 415 13.28 -45.53 -2.42
C ASP A 415 12.88 -44.06 -2.30
N ARG A 416 11.97 -43.78 -1.35
CA ARG A 416 11.30 -42.49 -1.22
C ARG A 416 11.51 -41.92 0.17
N TRP A 417 12.22 -40.79 0.22
CA TRP A 417 12.61 -40.14 1.46
C TRP A 417 11.85 -38.82 1.63
N ASP A 418 10.95 -38.75 2.62
CA ASP A 418 10.39 -37.47 3.05
C ASP A 418 11.45 -36.70 3.85
N LEU A 419 11.85 -35.54 3.34
CA LEU A 419 12.83 -34.69 4.00
C LEU A 419 12.35 -34.13 5.34
N ARG A 420 11.04 -34.21 5.64
CA ARG A 420 10.42 -33.69 6.87
C ARG A 420 10.73 -32.20 7.14
N ASN A 421 11.18 -31.47 6.12
CA ASN A 421 11.56 -30.06 6.16
C ASN A 421 10.36 -29.10 6.15
N ASN A 422 9.19 -29.61 6.52
CA ASN A 422 7.93 -28.93 6.36
C ASN A 422 7.29 -28.62 7.72
N SER A 423 6.39 -27.62 7.73
CA SER A 423 5.70 -27.22 8.95
C SER A 423 4.52 -28.13 9.31
N TYR A 424 4.25 -29.19 8.54
CA TYR A 424 3.31 -30.22 8.94
C TYR A 424 3.97 -31.13 9.98
N THR A 425 5.18 -31.61 9.69
CA THR A 425 5.98 -32.50 10.54
C THR A 425 6.71 -31.74 11.66
N TYR A 426 7.33 -30.59 11.37
CA TYR A 426 8.09 -29.82 12.36
C TYR A 426 7.37 -28.55 12.81
N ARG A 427 6.91 -28.56 14.07
CA ARG A 427 6.11 -27.48 14.67
C ARG A 427 6.63 -27.06 16.06
N PRO A 428 7.76 -26.34 16.18
CA PRO A 428 8.20 -25.79 17.45
C PRO A 428 7.25 -24.68 17.90
N PHE A 429 6.44 -24.97 18.91
CA PHE A 429 5.67 -23.96 19.62
C PHE A 429 6.35 -23.67 20.97
N PRO A 430 6.47 -22.40 21.39
CA PRO A 430 5.93 -21.22 20.73
C PRO A 430 6.75 -20.71 19.53
N TRP A 431 6.05 -20.15 18.53
CA TRP A 431 6.70 -19.47 17.40
C TRP A 431 7.07 -18.03 17.73
N ILE A 432 8.28 -17.83 18.23
CA ILE A 432 8.77 -16.47 18.53
C ILE A 432 9.05 -15.72 17.23
N TRP A 433 9.74 -16.37 16.28
CA TRP A 433 10.22 -15.76 15.03
C TRP A 433 9.47 -16.25 13.79
N ASN A 434 9.35 -15.35 12.80
CA ASN A 434 8.75 -15.71 11.51
C ASN A 434 9.79 -16.43 10.64
N ASP A 435 9.50 -17.68 10.29
CA ASP A 435 10.31 -18.47 9.38
C ASP A 435 9.93 -18.17 7.92
N ARG A 436 10.85 -17.50 7.20
CA ARG A 436 10.66 -17.12 5.80
C ARG A 436 10.56 -18.32 4.87
N MET A 437 11.18 -19.46 5.19
CA MET A 437 11.14 -20.65 4.34
C MET A 437 9.71 -21.18 4.22
N ARG A 438 8.93 -21.16 5.29
CA ARG A 438 7.50 -21.56 5.27
C ARG A 438 6.65 -20.67 4.38
N LYS A 439 6.92 -19.37 4.41
CA LYS A 439 6.25 -18.42 3.51
C LYS A 439 6.55 -18.77 2.06
N MET A 440 7.79 -19.16 1.76
CA MET A 440 8.19 -19.64 0.44
C MET A 440 7.54 -20.98 0.09
N HIS A 441 7.48 -21.95 1.00
CA HIS A 441 6.81 -23.24 0.80
C HIS A 441 5.35 -23.06 0.38
N ARG A 442 4.58 -22.22 1.10
CA ARG A 442 3.20 -21.89 0.71
C ARG A 442 3.09 -21.24 -0.66
N ARG A 443 4.06 -20.38 -1.00
CA ARG A 443 4.09 -19.71 -2.30
C ARG A 443 4.37 -20.71 -3.42
N MET A 444 5.29 -21.65 -3.19
CA MET A 444 5.69 -22.71 -4.12
C MET A 444 4.55 -23.68 -4.45
N ILE A 445 3.76 -24.11 -3.47
CA ILE A 445 2.56 -24.95 -3.71
C ILE A 445 1.32 -24.16 -4.17
N GLY A 446 1.50 -22.85 -4.45
CA GLY A 446 0.44 -21.91 -4.80
C GLY A 446 0.76 -21.12 -6.06
N LYS A 447 0.86 -19.79 -5.95
CA LYS A 447 1.05 -18.88 -7.10
C LYS A 447 2.51 -18.77 -7.59
N GLY A 448 3.47 -19.33 -6.87
CA GLY A 448 4.90 -19.23 -7.18
C GLY A 448 5.52 -20.59 -7.49
N LYS A 449 4.83 -21.45 -8.23
CA LYS A 449 5.34 -22.76 -8.66
C LYS A 449 6.69 -22.67 -9.37
N TRP A 450 6.97 -21.58 -10.07
CA TRP A 450 8.25 -21.40 -10.77
C TRP A 450 9.49 -21.46 -9.85
N TYR A 451 9.34 -21.18 -8.55
CA TYR A 451 10.43 -21.36 -7.58
C TYR A 451 10.77 -22.84 -7.34
N LEU A 452 9.85 -23.78 -7.63
CA LEU A 452 10.05 -25.21 -7.43
C LEU A 452 11.26 -25.72 -8.20
N LYS A 453 11.50 -25.23 -9.42
CA LYS A 453 12.70 -25.57 -10.21
C LYS A 453 14.00 -25.37 -9.42
N TYR A 454 14.11 -24.24 -8.72
CA TYR A 454 15.32 -23.91 -7.95
C TYR A 454 15.35 -24.67 -6.62
N TRP A 455 14.20 -24.84 -5.98
CA TRP A 455 14.05 -25.63 -4.76
C TRP A 455 14.45 -27.09 -4.96
N THR A 456 13.98 -27.72 -6.04
CA THR A 456 14.33 -29.11 -6.34
C THR A 456 15.78 -29.23 -6.75
N ALA A 457 16.33 -28.30 -7.56
CA ALA A 457 17.75 -28.29 -7.90
C ALA A 457 18.64 -28.15 -6.65
N TYR A 458 18.23 -27.34 -5.67
CA TYR A 458 18.89 -27.27 -4.36
C TYR A 458 18.88 -28.65 -3.69
N HIS A 459 17.71 -29.28 -3.53
CA HIS A 459 17.62 -30.58 -2.86
C HIS A 459 18.30 -31.73 -3.59
N CYS A 460 18.33 -31.76 -4.93
CA CYS A 460 19.09 -32.76 -5.68
C CYS A 460 20.59 -32.69 -5.31
N ARG A 461 21.11 -31.47 -5.17
CA ARG A 461 22.53 -31.23 -4.86
C ARG A 461 22.86 -31.49 -3.40
N GLU A 462 22.02 -31.02 -2.47
CA GLU A 462 22.20 -31.29 -1.04
C GLU A 462 22.16 -32.79 -0.75
N TRP A 463 21.24 -33.52 -1.40
CA TRP A 463 21.17 -34.98 -1.23
C TRP A 463 22.46 -35.66 -1.68
N LEU A 464 23.01 -35.27 -2.84
CA LEU A 464 24.31 -35.77 -3.30
C LEU A 464 25.42 -35.45 -2.29
N LEU A 465 25.46 -34.23 -1.77
CA LEU A 465 26.48 -33.81 -0.80
C LEU A 465 26.39 -34.58 0.52
N GLU A 466 25.19 -34.87 1.01
CA GLU A 466 24.97 -35.55 2.29
C GLU A 466 25.07 -37.08 2.19
N ARG A 467 24.67 -37.66 1.06
CA ARG A 467 24.53 -39.12 0.88
C ARG A 467 25.48 -39.73 -0.14
N GLY A 468 26.18 -38.93 -0.93
CA GLY A 468 27.04 -39.40 -2.02
C GLY A 468 26.28 -39.98 -3.23
N VAL A 469 24.95 -40.05 -3.18
CA VAL A 469 24.10 -40.60 -4.24
C VAL A 469 23.25 -39.50 -4.85
N TYR A 470 23.20 -39.47 -6.18
CA TYR A 470 22.35 -38.52 -6.89
C TYR A 470 20.90 -39.05 -6.97
N PRO A 471 19.90 -38.28 -6.52
CA PRO A 471 18.52 -38.73 -6.60
C PRO A 471 18.02 -38.72 -8.05
N THR A 472 17.08 -39.59 -8.40
CA THR A 472 16.49 -39.62 -9.76
C THR A 472 15.55 -38.44 -9.97
N LYS A 473 14.76 -38.12 -8.95
CA LYS A 473 13.78 -37.03 -9.01
C LYS A 473 13.41 -36.53 -7.62
N ILE A 474 12.90 -35.30 -7.58
CA ILE A 474 12.26 -34.71 -6.41
C ILE A 474 10.77 -34.58 -6.71
N ASP A 475 9.94 -35.22 -5.90
CA ASP A 475 8.50 -35.02 -5.91
C ASP A 475 8.12 -33.98 -4.85
N VAL A 476 7.26 -33.03 -5.23
CA VAL A 476 6.71 -32.05 -4.29
C VAL A 476 5.22 -32.29 -4.10
N TYR A 477 4.85 -32.56 -2.85
CA TYR A 477 3.47 -32.81 -2.44
C TYR A 477 2.91 -31.60 -1.71
N LYS A 478 1.60 -31.43 -1.84
CA LYS A 478 0.79 -30.52 -1.05
C LYS A 478 -0.06 -31.33 -0.09
N ILE A 479 0.17 -31.11 1.19
CA ILE A 479 -0.65 -31.63 2.29
C ILE A 479 -1.69 -30.58 2.64
N VAL A 480 -2.96 -30.99 2.75
CA VAL A 480 -4.06 -30.11 3.16
C VAL A 480 -4.78 -30.71 4.36
N THR A 481 -4.91 -29.94 5.43
CA THR A 481 -5.78 -30.26 6.57
C THR A 481 -6.91 -29.25 6.66
N ARG A 482 -8.15 -29.73 6.83
CA ARG A 482 -9.32 -28.85 6.92
C ARG A 482 -9.45 -28.31 8.34
N ILE A 483 -9.58 -26.99 8.47
CA ILE A 483 -9.86 -26.34 9.75
C ILE A 483 -11.35 -26.59 10.06
N PRO A 484 -11.70 -27.14 11.23
CA PRO A 484 -13.09 -27.23 11.68
C PRO A 484 -13.79 -25.87 11.63
N SER A 485 -15.12 -25.85 11.54
CA SER A 485 -15.89 -24.60 11.65
C SER A 485 -15.97 -24.11 13.11
N PRO A 486 -16.18 -22.79 13.34
CA PRO A 486 -16.46 -22.26 14.67
C PRO A 486 -17.54 -23.05 15.42
N GLU A 487 -18.64 -23.39 14.73
CA GLU A 487 -19.77 -24.12 15.29
C GLU A 487 -19.39 -25.55 15.69
N GLN A 488 -18.53 -26.22 14.90
CA GLN A 488 -18.01 -27.54 15.24
C GLN A 488 -17.12 -27.52 16.48
N VAL A 489 -16.24 -26.52 16.60
CA VAL A 489 -15.34 -26.40 17.76
C VAL A 489 -16.11 -25.99 19.02
N ALA A 490 -17.07 -25.07 18.90
CA ALA A 490 -17.93 -24.70 20.03
C ALA A 490 -18.71 -25.90 20.58
N LYS A 491 -19.16 -26.83 19.71
CA LYS A 491 -19.90 -28.02 20.11
C LYS A 491 -19.02 -29.16 20.63
N ARG A 492 -17.87 -29.41 20.00
CA ARG A 492 -17.01 -30.58 20.27
C ARG A 492 -15.83 -30.29 21.20
N GLY A 493 -15.64 -29.02 21.56
CA GLY A 493 -14.44 -28.56 22.25
C GLY A 493 -13.28 -28.29 21.30
N TRP A 494 -12.16 -27.89 21.88
CA TRP A 494 -10.93 -27.62 21.14
C TRP A 494 -10.38 -28.91 20.50
N TYR A 495 -9.72 -28.77 19.36
CA TYR A 495 -9.14 -29.90 18.62
C TYR A 495 -7.61 -29.81 18.61
N LYS A 496 -6.95 -30.94 18.34
CA LYS A 496 -5.50 -30.98 18.14
C LYS A 496 -5.19 -30.86 16.64
N PRO A 497 -4.54 -29.78 16.16
CA PRO A 497 -4.28 -29.59 14.73
C PRO A 497 -3.48 -30.70 14.07
N ARG A 498 -2.63 -31.40 14.83
CA ARG A 498 -1.79 -32.52 14.36
C ARG A 498 -2.57 -33.81 14.10
N GLU A 499 -3.75 -33.95 14.70
CA GLU A 499 -4.60 -35.15 14.57
C GLU A 499 -5.67 -34.95 13.48
N LEU A 500 -5.67 -33.80 12.79
CA LEU A 500 -6.60 -33.55 11.70
C LEU A 500 -6.29 -34.43 10.48
N PRO A 501 -7.33 -34.96 9.80
CA PRO A 501 -7.12 -35.75 8.60
C PRO A 501 -6.46 -34.90 7.51
N ALA A 502 -5.37 -35.44 6.95
CA ALA A 502 -4.56 -34.79 5.94
C ALA A 502 -4.77 -35.44 4.57
N LYS A 503 -4.97 -34.61 3.55
CA LYS A 503 -4.99 -35.04 2.15
C LYS A 503 -3.68 -34.63 1.48
N GLU A 504 -2.93 -35.61 0.99
CA GLU A 504 -1.73 -35.37 0.18
C GLU A 504 -2.10 -35.36 -1.31
N THR A 505 -1.50 -34.43 -2.06
CA THR A 505 -1.67 -34.32 -3.52
C THR A 505 -0.32 -34.00 -4.15
N LEU A 506 0.10 -34.75 -5.16
CA LEU A 506 1.30 -34.43 -5.93
C LEU A 506 1.10 -33.11 -6.66
N VAL A 507 2.03 -32.18 -6.51
CA VAL A 507 1.99 -30.86 -7.17
C VAL A 507 2.81 -30.86 -8.44
N GLU A 508 4.06 -31.30 -8.34
CA GLU A 508 5.02 -31.30 -9.44
C GLU A 508 6.16 -32.29 -9.13
N THR A 509 6.77 -32.83 -10.19
CA THR A 509 7.92 -33.72 -10.12
C THR A 509 9.02 -33.11 -10.99
N HIS A 510 10.21 -32.97 -10.43
CA HIS A 510 11.38 -32.50 -11.17
C HIS A 510 12.43 -33.60 -11.19
N ARG A 511 12.88 -33.98 -12.38
CA ARG A 511 14.03 -34.89 -12.54
C ARG A 511 15.28 -34.16 -12.13
N CYS A 512 16.14 -34.84 -11.38
CA CYS A 512 17.45 -34.31 -11.08
C CYS A 512 18.39 -34.62 -12.26
N PRO A 513 19.19 -33.66 -12.73
CA PRO A 513 20.10 -33.88 -13.85
C PRO A 513 21.21 -34.85 -13.45
N ALA A 514 21.46 -35.90 -14.24
CA ALA A 514 22.55 -36.86 -13.98
C ALA A 514 23.94 -36.18 -13.97
N GLU A 515 24.03 -34.99 -14.54
CA GLU A 515 25.21 -34.14 -14.54
C GLU A 515 25.50 -33.69 -13.09
N GLY A 516 26.64 -34.14 -12.55
CA GLY A 516 27.06 -33.88 -11.17
C GLY A 516 27.24 -32.39 -10.82
N LEU A 517 27.67 -32.11 -9.59
CA LEU A 517 27.81 -30.74 -9.08
C LEU A 517 28.64 -29.83 -10.00
N PRO A 518 28.28 -28.53 -10.12
CA PRO A 518 29.12 -27.54 -10.80
C PRO A 518 30.50 -27.41 -10.14
N LEU A 519 31.51 -26.98 -10.92
CA LEU A 519 32.90 -26.88 -10.47
C LEU A 519 33.04 -26.05 -9.18
N TYR A 520 32.47 -24.84 -9.17
CA TYR A 520 32.52 -23.94 -8.00
C TYR A 520 31.92 -24.55 -6.72
N MET A 521 30.96 -25.49 -6.85
CA MET A 521 30.43 -26.20 -5.68
C MET A 521 31.41 -27.28 -5.22
N LYS A 522 31.99 -28.04 -6.14
CA LYS A 522 33.01 -29.05 -5.80
C LYS A 522 34.18 -28.41 -5.06
N GLU A 523 34.67 -27.27 -5.55
CA GLU A 523 35.70 -26.45 -4.87
C GLU A 523 35.27 -26.05 -3.45
N ARG A 524 34.06 -25.49 -3.31
CA ARG A 524 33.55 -25.02 -2.02
C ARG A 524 33.43 -26.13 -0.97
N TYR A 525 33.08 -27.34 -1.40
CA TYR A 525 32.88 -28.49 -0.51
C TYR A 525 34.12 -29.41 -0.44
N GLY A 526 35.25 -29.03 -1.08
CA GLY A 526 36.48 -29.82 -1.07
C GLY A 526 36.35 -31.18 -1.76
N LEU A 527 35.46 -31.30 -2.75
CA LEU A 527 35.26 -32.52 -3.54
C LEU A 527 36.31 -32.62 -4.65
N ALA A 528 36.65 -33.85 -5.03
CA ALA A 528 37.57 -34.10 -6.14
C ALA A 528 37.05 -33.48 -7.44
N ILE A 529 37.93 -32.72 -8.10
CA ILE A 529 37.69 -32.07 -9.39
C ILE A 529 38.29 -32.98 -10.46
N THR A 530 37.48 -33.39 -11.44
CA THR A 530 37.94 -34.20 -12.57
C THR A 530 38.26 -33.32 -13.78
N GLU A 531 39.02 -33.84 -14.74
CA GLU A 531 39.25 -33.14 -16.02
C GLU A 531 37.95 -32.89 -16.79
N GLU A 532 36.96 -33.78 -16.66
CA GLU A 532 35.62 -33.58 -17.22
C GLU A 532 34.90 -32.37 -16.61
N ASP A 533 35.09 -32.09 -15.31
CA ASP A 533 34.52 -30.91 -14.67
C ASP A 533 35.13 -29.62 -15.20
N LEU A 534 36.46 -29.60 -15.38
CA LEU A 534 37.19 -28.45 -15.92
C LEU A 534 36.75 -28.18 -17.36
N LYS A 535 36.70 -29.22 -18.19
CA LYS A 535 36.24 -29.11 -19.59
C LYS A 535 34.80 -28.61 -19.69
N ARG A 536 33.91 -29.08 -18.80
CA ARG A 536 32.52 -28.62 -18.75
C ARG A 536 32.42 -27.15 -18.35
N GLU A 537 33.24 -26.69 -17.41
CA GLU A 537 33.31 -25.27 -17.03
C GLU A 537 33.85 -24.42 -18.19
N GLU A 538 34.87 -24.88 -18.91
CA GLU A 538 35.37 -24.23 -20.13
C GLU A 538 34.27 -24.12 -21.21
N ASP A 539 33.56 -25.22 -21.48
CA ASP A 539 32.43 -25.24 -22.42
C ASP A 539 31.28 -24.30 -21.98
N GLU A 540 31.01 -24.19 -20.68
CA GLU A 540 30.05 -23.24 -20.13
C GLU A 540 30.54 -21.79 -20.23
N ALA A 541 31.82 -21.53 -19.97
CA ALA A 541 32.44 -20.22 -20.10
C ALA A 541 32.39 -19.74 -21.55
N GLU A 542 32.75 -20.59 -22.52
CA GLU A 542 32.62 -20.27 -23.94
C GLU A 542 31.17 -20.02 -24.37
N ARG A 543 30.22 -20.81 -23.86
CA ARG A 543 28.79 -20.58 -24.13
C ARG A 543 28.30 -19.27 -23.53
N GLN A 544 28.76 -18.92 -22.33
CA GLN A 544 28.47 -17.65 -21.70
C GLN A 544 29.07 -16.49 -22.48
N GLU A 545 30.32 -16.59 -22.92
CA GLU A 545 31.00 -15.58 -23.74
C GLU A 545 30.26 -15.37 -25.06
N ARG A 546 29.92 -16.46 -25.77
CA ARG A 546 29.07 -16.40 -26.97
C ARG A 546 27.71 -15.73 -26.69
N SER A 547 27.10 -16.02 -25.55
CA SER A 547 25.84 -15.37 -25.12
C SER A 547 26.02 -13.89 -24.79
N TYR A 548 27.13 -13.49 -24.16
CA TYR A 548 27.47 -12.10 -23.89
C TYR A 548 27.73 -11.33 -25.19
N GLU A 549 28.48 -11.91 -26.12
CA GLU A 549 28.68 -11.33 -27.45
C GLU A 549 27.37 -11.17 -28.20
N ASN A 550 26.51 -12.20 -28.19
CA ASN A 550 25.21 -12.13 -28.85
C ASN A 550 24.32 -11.06 -28.21
N ARG A 551 24.33 -10.94 -26.89
CA ARG A 551 23.63 -9.87 -26.17
C ARG A 551 24.21 -8.49 -26.47
N ARG A 552 25.53 -8.35 -26.54
CA ARG A 552 26.22 -7.12 -26.96
C ARG A 552 25.86 -6.75 -28.40
N LYS A 553 25.99 -7.67 -29.36
CA LYS A 553 25.58 -7.47 -30.76
C LYS A 553 24.08 -7.15 -30.86
N ALA A 554 23.23 -7.77 -30.05
CA ALA A 554 21.81 -7.43 -29.99
C ALA A 554 21.57 -6.03 -29.41
N TRP A 555 22.32 -5.65 -28.38
CA TRP A 555 22.29 -4.33 -27.76
C TRP A 555 22.77 -3.24 -28.73
N ASP A 556 23.87 -3.47 -29.45
CA ASP A 556 24.39 -2.55 -30.47
C ASP A 556 23.41 -2.37 -31.64
N ARG A 557 22.54 -3.35 -31.88
CA ARG A 557 21.45 -3.30 -32.87
C ARG A 557 20.17 -2.65 -32.34
N ARG A 558 20.08 -2.33 -31.05
CA ARG A 558 18.89 -1.69 -30.47
C ARG A 558 18.80 -0.23 -30.90
N ARG A 559 17.56 0.19 -31.19
CA ARG A 559 17.23 1.49 -31.79
C ARG A 559 16.79 2.55 -30.77
N ASP A 560 16.55 2.13 -29.53
CA ASP A 560 15.93 2.91 -28.45
C ASP A 560 16.93 3.50 -27.43
N PHE A 561 18.20 3.07 -27.44
CA PHE A 561 19.23 3.51 -26.48
C PHE A 561 20.65 3.64 -27.08
N GLY A 562 20.80 4.37 -28.20
CA GLY A 562 22.12 4.85 -28.68
C GLY A 562 22.82 4.04 -29.79
N GLY A 563 22.14 3.12 -30.47
CA GLY A 563 22.66 2.51 -31.70
C GLY A 563 22.70 3.49 -32.88
N PRO A 564 23.61 3.32 -33.87
CA PRO A 564 23.69 4.20 -35.03
C PRO A 564 22.39 4.11 -35.82
N GLY A 565 21.67 5.23 -35.92
CA GLY A 565 20.44 5.35 -36.70
C GLY A 565 20.64 4.96 -38.18
N PRO A 566 19.56 4.85 -38.97
CA PRO A 566 19.66 4.40 -40.35
C PRO A 566 20.61 5.28 -41.16
N LYS A 567 21.48 4.65 -41.97
CA LYS A 567 22.15 5.37 -43.06
C LYS A 567 21.05 5.88 -43.99
N THR A 568 20.95 7.20 -44.13
CA THR A 568 20.12 7.83 -45.15
C THR A 568 20.46 7.16 -46.48
N PRO A 569 19.49 6.56 -47.21
CA PRO A 569 19.78 6.00 -48.51
C PRO A 569 20.31 7.14 -49.40
N SER A 570 21.55 7.00 -49.89
CA SER A 570 22.09 7.92 -50.87
C SER A 570 21.22 7.81 -52.11
N VAL A 571 20.43 8.85 -52.37
CA VAL A 571 19.61 8.95 -53.58
C VAL A 571 20.56 8.90 -54.79
N PRO A 572 20.43 7.90 -55.69
CA PRO A 572 21.24 7.88 -56.90
C PRO A 572 20.76 8.96 -57.85
N GLY A 573 21.65 9.92 -58.16
CA GLY A 573 21.64 10.73 -59.38
C GLY A 573 20.35 11.49 -59.72
N THR A 574 20.25 12.74 -59.26
CA THR A 574 19.29 13.71 -59.80
C THR A 574 19.74 14.12 -61.21
N ILE A 575 19.15 13.52 -62.25
CA ILE A 575 19.16 14.09 -63.61
C ILE A 575 18.25 15.32 -63.57
N ALA A 576 18.84 16.50 -63.74
CA ALA A 576 18.12 17.76 -63.88
C ALA A 576 17.26 17.75 -65.15
N ARG A 577 15.95 17.60 -65.02
CA ARG A 577 14.99 17.80 -66.12
C ARG A 577 14.21 19.10 -65.89
N LYS A 578 14.57 20.14 -66.67
CA LYS A 578 13.85 21.42 -66.76
C LYS A 578 12.38 21.16 -67.10
N VAL A 579 11.47 21.56 -66.21
CA VAL A 579 10.03 21.61 -66.49
C VAL A 579 9.71 22.96 -67.13
N LYS A 580 9.30 22.95 -68.40
CA LYS A 580 8.68 24.09 -69.10
C LYS A 580 7.24 24.23 -68.60
N MET A 581 6.93 25.31 -67.88
CA MET A 581 5.55 25.73 -67.60
C MET A 581 4.86 26.17 -68.90
N LYS A 582 3.71 25.57 -69.22
CA LYS A 582 2.72 26.11 -70.17
C LYS A 582 1.55 26.66 -69.35
N LEU A 583 1.39 27.98 -69.39
CA LEU A 583 0.21 28.69 -68.88
C LEU A 583 -1.00 28.46 -69.83
N PRO A 584 -2.23 28.30 -69.30
CA PRO A 584 -3.43 28.33 -70.12
C PRO A 584 -3.77 29.77 -70.54
N ARG A 585 -4.04 29.96 -71.84
CA ARG A 585 -4.64 31.19 -72.39
C ARG A 585 -6.17 31.04 -72.34
N GLU A 586 -6.81 31.90 -71.56
CA GLU A 586 -8.18 32.46 -71.67
C GLU A 586 -8.51 32.96 -70.25
N ALA A 587 -8.72 34.25 -69.97
CA ALA A 587 -9.60 35.18 -70.66
C ALA A 587 -9.03 36.60 -70.73
N ARG A 588 -9.22 37.22 -71.91
CA ARG A 588 -9.22 38.68 -72.11
C ARG A 588 -10.66 39.17 -72.00
N ARG A 589 -10.78 40.45 -71.65
CA ARG A 589 -11.95 41.36 -71.64
C ARG A 589 -12.65 41.39 -70.28
N GLY A 590 -12.80 42.53 -69.61
CA GLY A 590 -12.54 43.93 -69.96
C GLY A 590 -13.43 44.80 -69.06
N GLY A 591 -12.94 45.99 -68.68
CA GLY A 591 -13.64 46.95 -67.82
C GLY A 591 -12.89 47.20 -66.52
#